data_AF-A0A9W8DX15-F1
#
_entry.id   AF-A0A9W8DX15-F1
#
_cell.length_a   1.000
_cell.length_b   1.000
_cell.length_c   1.000
_cell.angle_alpha   90.00
_cell.angle_beta   90.00
_cell.angle_gamma   90.00
#
_symmetry.space_group_name_H-M   'P 1'
#
loop_
_entity.id
_entity.type
_entity.pdbx_description
1 polymer ?
#
loop_
_entity_poly.entity_id
_entity_poly.type
_entity_poly.pdbx_seq_one_letter_code
_entity_poly.pdbx_strand_id
1 'polypeptide(L)'
;MKVPAALMVNLLSPETYKLTKKYLVISGTTAHLYGKEEADPGRKMGRITIVVDSFSQLQSRGDMLADFKTIKSRSFVGIIVGPESYLPTMKSATVILEKLGVLFELTIVSTHRTPLGLVEYAKSAHNHGLKVIIAGADGAAHLPVVVAAMSPLSDIGVPAKGRCLNGVDSLYSIFQISCVVPVAVVAINNPDNAAPLATRILGSFIPTYLDAMTNHMEDMGKGVKIKIKKQGWKEYSITKWLVTLIR
;
A
#
# COMPACT_ATOMS: atom_id res chain seq x y z
N MET A 1 39.71 -6.03 12.35
CA MET A 1 40.03 -6.43 10.95
C MET A 1 39.60 -5.29 10.04
N LYS A 2 40.50 -4.60 9.33
CA LYS A 2 40.13 -3.61 8.32
C LYS A 2 39.74 -4.38 7.05
N VAL A 3 38.45 -4.71 6.93
CA VAL A 3 37.93 -5.35 5.72
C VAL A 3 37.38 -4.23 4.84
N PRO A 4 37.90 -4.06 3.61
CA PRO A 4 37.36 -3.08 2.70
C PRO A 4 35.88 -3.35 2.45
N ALA A 5 35.07 -2.29 2.44
CA ALA A 5 33.62 -2.37 2.28
C ALA A 5 33.18 -1.49 1.12
N ALA A 6 32.13 -1.91 0.41
CA ALA A 6 31.61 -1.18 -0.73
C ALA A 6 30.09 -1.06 -0.68
N LEU A 7 29.57 0.09 -1.11
CA LEU A 7 28.15 0.37 -1.30
C LEU A 7 27.91 0.75 -2.75
N MET A 8 26.92 0.13 -3.38
CA MET A 8 26.56 0.40 -4.77
C MET A 8 25.11 0.89 -4.86
N VAL A 9 24.92 2.10 -5.38
CA VAL A 9 23.61 2.75 -5.54
C VAL A 9 23.26 2.79 -7.03
N ASN A 10 22.11 2.24 -7.42
CA ASN A 10 21.64 2.28 -8.80
C ASN A 10 20.94 3.61 -9.09
N LEU A 11 21.24 4.21 -10.24
CA LEU A 11 20.58 5.42 -10.74
C LEU A 11 19.48 5.01 -11.73
N LEU A 12 18.23 5.35 -11.44
CA LEU A 12 17.05 4.90 -12.19
C LEU A 12 16.25 6.04 -12.85
N SER A 13 16.63 7.30 -12.61
CA SER A 13 15.94 8.47 -13.17
C SER A 13 16.88 9.66 -13.41
N PRO A 14 16.51 10.62 -14.27
CA PRO A 14 17.26 11.86 -14.47
C PRO A 14 17.41 12.71 -13.19
N GLU A 15 16.46 12.61 -12.26
CA GLU A 15 16.53 13.31 -10.97
C GLU A 15 17.64 12.71 -10.08
N THR A 16 17.69 11.37 -9.99
CA THR A 16 18.80 10.67 -9.28
C THR A 16 20.16 10.94 -9.94
N TYR A 17 20.18 11.19 -11.25
CA TYR A 17 21.40 11.59 -11.96
C TYR A 17 21.92 12.96 -11.51
N LYS A 18 21.05 13.97 -11.30
CA LYS A 18 21.49 15.29 -10.81
C LYS A 18 22.14 15.20 -9.43
N LEU A 19 21.65 14.32 -8.56
CA LEU A 19 22.23 14.06 -7.24
C LEU A 19 23.65 13.46 -7.33
N THR A 20 24.00 12.79 -8.44
CA THR A 20 25.33 12.16 -8.63
C THR A 20 26.48 13.15 -8.49
N LYS A 21 26.31 14.39 -8.97
CA LYS A 21 27.34 15.44 -8.87
C LYS A 21 27.67 15.81 -7.42
N LYS A 22 26.68 15.78 -6.52
CA LYS A 22 26.85 16.06 -5.09
C LYS A 22 27.76 15.03 -4.41
N TYR A 23 27.68 13.77 -4.85
CA TYR A 23 28.33 12.63 -4.20
C TYR A 23 29.69 12.26 -4.76
N LEU A 24 30.00 12.66 -6.00
CA LEU A 24 31.35 12.53 -6.54
C LEU A 24 32.41 13.30 -5.72
N VAL A 25 31.98 14.24 -4.89
CA VAL A 25 32.84 14.97 -3.95
C VAL A 25 33.25 14.09 -2.75
N ILE A 26 32.50 13.03 -2.44
CA ILE A 26 32.83 12.10 -1.36
C ILE A 26 34.00 11.22 -1.82
N SER A 27 35.10 11.24 -1.06
CA SER A 27 36.27 10.38 -1.30
C SER A 27 35.88 8.90 -1.44
N GLY A 28 36.55 8.17 -2.34
CA GLY A 28 36.25 6.76 -2.61
C GLY A 28 34.97 6.51 -3.42
N THR A 29 34.32 7.56 -3.93
CA THR A 29 33.11 7.46 -4.77
C THR A 29 33.47 7.46 -6.25
N THR A 30 32.88 6.54 -7.01
CA THR A 30 33.00 6.44 -8.47
C THR A 30 31.62 6.33 -9.10
N ALA A 31 31.40 6.98 -10.24
CA ALA A 31 30.17 6.85 -11.00
C ALA A 31 30.43 6.15 -12.33
N HIS A 32 29.57 5.19 -12.67
CA HIS A 32 29.54 4.53 -13.96
C HIS A 32 28.19 4.80 -14.63
N LEU A 33 28.20 5.52 -15.74
CA LEU A 33 27.01 5.90 -16.50
C LEU A 33 26.93 5.06 -17.77
N TYR A 34 25.73 4.62 -18.16
CA TYR A 34 25.53 3.74 -19.32
C TYR A 34 25.17 4.49 -20.61
N GLY A 35 25.27 5.83 -20.63
CA GLY A 35 25.17 6.64 -21.86
C GLY A 35 23.86 6.51 -22.64
N LYS A 36 22.74 6.25 -21.98
CA LYS A 36 21.42 6.11 -22.64
C LYS A 36 20.78 7.49 -22.83
N GLU A 37 20.32 7.78 -24.05
CA GLU A 37 19.68 9.05 -24.42
C GLU A 37 18.28 9.21 -23.79
N GLU A 38 17.57 8.10 -23.55
CA GLU A 38 16.21 8.09 -23.00
C GLU A 38 16.18 7.41 -21.63
N ALA A 39 15.64 8.12 -20.64
CA ALA A 39 15.55 7.68 -19.25
C ALA A 39 14.14 7.18 -18.93
N ASP A 40 13.81 5.97 -19.40
CA ASP A 40 12.55 5.33 -19.04
C ASP A 40 12.46 5.11 -17.51
N PRO A 41 11.31 5.38 -16.87
CA PRO A 41 11.13 5.17 -15.44
C PRO A 41 11.46 3.72 -15.03
N GLY A 42 12.47 3.56 -14.16
CA GLY A 42 12.89 2.25 -13.63
C GLY A 42 14.01 1.57 -14.44
N ARG A 43 14.44 2.13 -15.57
CA ARG A 43 15.57 1.63 -16.34
C ARG A 43 16.88 2.11 -15.72
N LYS A 44 17.85 1.21 -15.55
CA LYS A 44 19.16 1.56 -14.98
C LYS A 44 19.95 2.45 -15.95
N MET A 45 20.22 3.68 -15.50
CA MET A 45 20.98 4.73 -16.20
C MET A 45 22.44 4.75 -15.79
N GLY A 46 22.74 4.29 -14.59
CA GLY A 46 24.10 4.22 -14.07
C GLY A 46 24.15 3.58 -12.69
N ARG A 47 25.33 3.63 -12.09
CA ARG A 47 25.56 3.31 -10.68
C ARG A 47 26.60 4.23 -10.06
N ILE A 48 26.47 4.47 -8.77
CA ILE A 48 27.51 5.06 -7.94
C ILE A 48 28.06 3.95 -7.04
N THR A 49 29.37 3.84 -6.93
CA THR A 49 30.04 2.89 -6.04
C THR A 49 30.91 3.67 -5.06
N ILE A 50 30.72 3.46 -3.76
CA ILE A 50 31.58 3.98 -2.71
C ILE A 50 32.41 2.82 -2.17
N VAL A 51 33.73 2.97 -2.17
CA VAL A 51 34.67 1.99 -1.59
C VAL A 51 35.41 2.65 -0.43
N VAL A 52 35.50 1.95 0.70
CA VAL A 52 36.16 2.40 1.93
C VAL A 52 36.92 1.27 2.60
N ASP A 53 37.80 1.61 3.55
CA ASP A 53 38.69 0.66 4.21
C ASP A 53 38.01 -0.14 5.34
N SER A 54 36.79 0.25 5.74
CA SER A 54 36.04 -0.43 6.81
C SER A 54 34.54 -0.22 6.71
N PHE A 55 33.78 -1.20 7.23
CA PHE A 55 32.31 -1.13 7.29
C PHE A 55 31.80 0.08 8.11
N SER A 56 32.48 0.44 9.20
CA SER A 56 32.09 1.61 10.02
C SER A 56 32.20 2.93 9.25
N GLN A 57 33.25 3.10 8.43
CA GLN A 57 33.36 4.24 7.51
C GLN A 57 32.27 4.22 6.43
N LEU A 58 31.89 3.02 5.96
CA LEU A 58 30.82 2.87 4.97
C LEU A 58 29.49 3.32 5.56
N GLN A 59 29.22 2.99 6.82
CA GLN A 59 28.00 3.37 7.51
C GLN A 59 27.90 4.90 7.68
N SER A 60 28.96 5.55 8.17
CA SER A 60 28.99 7.02 8.31
C SER A 60 28.87 7.76 6.97
N ARG A 61 29.40 7.20 5.88
CA ARG A 61 29.23 7.77 4.52
C ARG A 61 27.88 7.39 3.89
N GLY A 62 27.33 6.24 4.24
CA GLY A 62 26.00 5.77 3.82
C GLY A 62 24.89 6.66 4.37
N ASP A 63 25.04 7.18 5.59
CA ASP A 63 24.13 8.17 6.16
C ASP A 63 24.16 9.51 5.37
N MET A 64 25.28 9.87 4.74
CA MET A 64 25.34 11.03 3.84
C MET A 64 24.62 10.79 2.51
N LEU A 65 24.44 9.53 2.11
CA LEU A 65 23.60 9.14 0.96
C LEU A 65 22.11 9.11 1.32
N ALA A 66 21.71 9.54 2.53
CA ALA A 66 20.31 9.64 2.92
C ALA A 66 19.49 10.52 1.96
N ASP A 67 20.08 11.44 1.19
CA ASP A 67 19.29 12.21 0.20
C ASP A 67 18.85 11.35 -1.01
N PHE A 68 19.48 10.19 -1.27
CA PHE A 68 18.92 9.18 -2.18
C PHE A 68 17.61 8.55 -1.65
N LYS A 69 17.18 8.86 -0.41
CA LYS A 69 15.81 8.56 0.06
C LYS A 69 14.72 9.34 -0.68
N THR A 70 15.03 10.16 -1.69
CA THR A 70 14.03 10.56 -2.69
C THR A 70 13.79 9.46 -3.73
N ILE A 71 13.53 8.24 -3.26
CA ILE A 71 12.59 7.40 -3.98
C ILE A 71 11.26 8.03 -3.64
N LYS A 72 10.60 8.72 -4.59
CA LYS A 72 9.17 9.02 -4.46
C LYS A 72 8.53 7.68 -4.11
N SER A 73 8.16 7.51 -2.83
CA SER A 73 7.86 6.20 -2.27
C SER A 73 6.69 5.65 -3.05
N ARG A 74 6.95 4.73 -3.97
CA ARG A 74 5.97 4.27 -4.95
C ARG A 74 4.89 3.56 -4.15
N SER A 75 3.70 4.14 -4.12
CA SER A 75 2.54 3.52 -3.48
C SER A 75 2.35 2.13 -4.10
N PHE A 76 2.17 1.12 -3.26
CA PHE A 76 1.84 -0.23 -3.70
C PHE A 76 0.33 -0.47 -3.68
N VAL A 77 -0.39 0.28 -2.86
CA VAL A 77 -1.84 0.19 -2.72
C VAL A 77 -2.48 1.54 -3.09
N GLY A 78 -3.47 1.52 -3.98
CA GLY A 78 -4.31 2.68 -4.27
C GLY A 78 -5.65 2.53 -3.56
N ILE A 79 -6.04 3.50 -2.74
CA ILE A 79 -7.35 3.53 -2.09
C ILE A 79 -8.22 4.55 -2.80
N ILE A 80 -9.30 4.08 -3.42
CA ILE A 80 -10.29 4.95 -4.05
C ILE A 80 -11.62 4.89 -3.31
N VAL A 81 -12.19 6.06 -3.07
CA VAL A 81 -13.44 6.20 -2.32
C VAL A 81 -14.47 6.91 -3.20
N GLY A 82 -15.66 6.32 -3.32
CA GLY A 82 -16.77 6.85 -4.12
C GLY A 82 -17.29 8.20 -3.59
N PRO A 83 -18.09 8.18 -2.51
CA PRO A 83 -18.53 9.40 -1.85
C PRO A 83 -17.59 9.80 -0.71
N GLU A 84 -17.37 11.11 -0.55
CA GLU A 84 -16.59 11.68 0.56
C GLU A 84 -17.16 11.30 1.94
N SER A 85 -18.49 11.10 2.04
CA SER A 85 -19.14 10.64 3.27
C SER A 85 -18.67 9.26 3.74
N TYR A 86 -18.07 8.44 2.86
CA TYR A 86 -17.52 7.12 3.21
C TYR A 86 -16.04 7.16 3.60
N LEU A 87 -15.36 8.30 3.40
CA LEU A 87 -13.97 8.50 3.76
C LEU A 87 -13.66 8.18 5.25
N PRO A 88 -14.50 8.58 6.23
CA PRO A 88 -14.24 8.27 7.64
C PRO A 88 -14.18 6.76 7.92
N THR A 89 -14.97 5.97 7.19
CA THR A 89 -14.93 4.51 7.29
C THR A 89 -13.67 3.97 6.62
N MET A 90 -13.37 4.40 5.39
CA MET A 90 -12.18 3.94 4.65
C MET A 90 -10.84 4.29 5.33
N LYS A 91 -10.81 5.33 6.18
CA LYS A 91 -9.64 5.69 6.99
C LYS A 91 -9.14 4.54 7.87
N SER A 92 -10.00 3.61 8.27
CA SER A 92 -9.55 2.49 9.09
C SER A 92 -8.60 1.54 8.34
N ALA A 93 -8.77 1.39 7.02
CA ALA A 93 -7.81 0.70 6.16
C ALA A 93 -6.45 1.41 6.12
N THR A 94 -6.42 2.75 6.04
CA THR A 94 -5.16 3.51 6.00
C THR A 94 -4.36 3.29 7.27
N VAL A 95 -5.01 3.33 8.44
CA VAL A 95 -4.37 3.09 9.74
C VAL A 95 -3.73 1.71 9.81
N ILE A 96 -4.38 0.69 9.26
CA ILE A 96 -3.82 -0.67 9.23
C ILE A 96 -2.66 -0.78 8.25
N LEU A 97 -2.76 -0.17 7.06
CA LEU A 97 -1.65 -0.15 6.09
C LEU A 97 -0.43 0.59 6.64
N GLU A 98 -0.62 1.72 7.33
CA GLU A 98 0.43 2.45 8.05
C GLU A 98 1.09 1.55 9.10
N LYS A 99 0.30 0.85 9.91
CA LYS A 99 0.80 -0.09 10.92
C LYS A 99 1.61 -1.23 10.29
N LEU A 100 1.22 -1.69 9.11
CA LEU A 100 1.90 -2.75 8.36
C LEU A 100 3.09 -2.24 7.52
N GLY A 101 3.35 -0.93 7.52
CA GLY A 101 4.42 -0.31 6.74
C GLY A 101 4.19 -0.35 5.22
N VAL A 102 2.94 -0.51 4.78
CA VAL A 102 2.58 -0.53 3.35
C VAL A 102 2.41 0.90 2.87
N LEU A 103 3.07 1.25 1.76
CA LEU A 103 2.91 2.55 1.12
C LEU A 103 1.62 2.56 0.29
N PHE A 104 0.78 3.56 0.53
CA PHE A 104 -0.48 3.71 -0.18
C PHE A 104 -0.76 5.16 -0.57
N GLU A 105 -1.61 5.32 -1.56
CA GLU A 105 -2.25 6.60 -1.89
C GLU A 105 -3.75 6.50 -1.61
N LEU A 106 -4.40 7.64 -1.39
CA LEU A 106 -5.83 7.73 -1.20
C LEU A 106 -6.38 8.86 -2.06
N THR A 107 -7.46 8.59 -2.80
CA THR A 107 -8.11 9.58 -3.66
C THR A 107 -9.63 9.35 -3.69
N ILE A 108 -10.39 10.42 -3.87
CA ILE A 108 -11.85 10.36 -4.05
C ILE A 108 -12.14 10.37 -5.55
N VAL A 109 -12.88 9.36 -6.03
CA VAL A 109 -13.24 9.22 -7.44
C VAL A 109 -14.66 8.69 -7.55
N SER A 110 -15.46 9.23 -8.46
CA SER A 110 -16.88 8.87 -8.59
C SER A 110 -17.17 8.27 -9.95
N THR A 111 -17.73 7.06 -9.97
CA THR A 111 -18.26 6.43 -11.19
C THR A 111 -19.34 7.26 -11.87
N HIS A 112 -20.17 7.95 -11.08
CA HIS A 112 -21.36 8.64 -11.59
C HIS A 112 -21.09 10.10 -11.93
N ARG A 113 -20.16 10.74 -11.21
CA ARG A 113 -19.88 12.19 -11.36
C ARG A 113 -18.61 12.48 -12.15
N THR A 114 -17.58 11.62 -12.05
CA THR A 114 -16.28 11.81 -12.69
C THR A 114 -15.82 10.54 -13.44
N PRO A 115 -16.64 9.97 -14.34
CA PRO A 115 -16.35 8.69 -14.98
C PRO A 115 -15.05 8.70 -15.80
N LEU A 116 -14.74 9.79 -16.49
CA LEU A 116 -13.52 9.90 -17.30
C LEU A 116 -12.27 9.88 -16.43
N GLY A 117 -12.27 10.60 -15.30
CA GLY A 117 -11.16 10.59 -14.34
C GLY A 117 -10.96 9.21 -13.70
N LEU A 118 -12.05 8.47 -13.46
CA LEU A 118 -11.96 7.08 -13.01
C LEU A 118 -11.31 6.16 -14.04
N VAL A 119 -11.71 6.29 -15.31
CA VAL A 119 -11.14 5.49 -16.41
C VAL A 119 -9.66 5.80 -16.57
N GLU A 120 -9.27 7.07 -16.50
CA GLU A 120 -7.87 7.49 -16.55
C GLU A 120 -7.09 6.88 -15.39
N TYR A 121 -7.57 7.02 -14.15
CA TYR A 121 -6.96 6.44 -12.97
C TYR A 121 -6.76 4.92 -13.10
N ALA A 122 -7.82 4.19 -13.46
CA ALA A 122 -7.78 2.73 -13.56
C ALA A 122 -6.79 2.25 -14.62
N LYS A 123 -6.77 2.91 -15.79
CA LYS A 123 -5.83 2.56 -16.87
C LYS A 123 -4.38 2.90 -16.52
N SER A 124 -4.12 4.00 -15.82
CA SER A 124 -2.75 4.41 -15.47
C SER A 124 -2.21 3.76 -14.19
N ALA A 125 -3.07 3.17 -13.34
CA ALA A 125 -2.71 2.63 -12.02
C ALA A 125 -1.48 1.71 -12.02
N HIS A 126 -1.44 0.75 -12.96
CA HIS A 126 -0.31 -0.20 -13.07
C HIS A 126 1.01 0.48 -13.46
N ASN A 127 0.95 1.54 -14.27
CA ASN A 127 2.10 2.35 -14.66
C ASN A 127 2.63 3.19 -13.50
N HIS A 128 1.75 3.63 -12.59
CA HIS A 128 2.15 4.34 -11.37
C HIS A 128 2.82 3.42 -10.34
N GLY A 129 2.73 2.10 -10.50
CA GLY A 129 3.38 1.10 -9.66
C GLY A 129 2.50 0.47 -8.60
N LEU A 130 1.24 0.87 -8.57
CA LEU A 130 0.23 0.21 -7.77
C LEU A 130 0.22 -1.28 -8.13
N LYS A 131 -0.03 -2.11 -7.12
CA LYS A 131 -0.15 -3.56 -7.23
C LYS A 131 -1.55 -4.01 -6.85
N VAL A 132 -2.17 -3.30 -5.91
CA VAL A 132 -3.51 -3.57 -5.41
C VAL A 132 -4.30 -2.27 -5.37
N ILE A 133 -5.58 -2.33 -5.73
CA ILE A 133 -6.53 -1.24 -5.55
C ILE A 133 -7.55 -1.67 -4.49
N ILE A 134 -7.89 -0.76 -3.58
CA ILE A 134 -8.97 -0.91 -2.61
C ILE A 134 -10.03 0.13 -2.95
N ALA A 135 -11.21 -0.32 -3.36
CA ALA A 135 -12.29 0.53 -3.81
C ALA A 135 -13.49 0.45 -2.87
N GLY A 136 -13.86 1.59 -2.27
CA GLY A 136 -15.01 1.71 -1.39
C GLY A 136 -16.17 2.45 -2.05
N ALA A 137 -17.36 1.84 -2.07
CA ALA A 137 -18.57 2.45 -2.65
C ALA A 137 -19.86 2.00 -1.98
N ASP A 138 -20.91 2.84 -2.07
CA ASP A 138 -22.23 2.65 -1.49
C ASP A 138 -23.33 2.51 -2.56
N GLY A 139 -24.46 1.89 -2.16
CA GLY A 139 -25.66 1.78 -2.99
C GLY A 139 -25.44 0.94 -4.24
N ALA A 140 -25.67 1.54 -5.41
CA ALA A 140 -25.26 0.98 -6.70
C ALA A 140 -23.73 1.09 -6.86
N ALA A 141 -23.02 0.25 -6.10
CA ALA A 141 -21.59 0.35 -5.84
C ALA A 141 -20.72 -0.12 -7.02
N HIS A 142 -20.76 0.61 -8.13
CA HIS A 142 -20.05 0.22 -9.37
C HIS A 142 -18.54 0.53 -9.36
N LEU A 143 -18.03 1.29 -8.38
CA LEU A 143 -16.63 1.75 -8.38
C LEU A 143 -15.62 0.60 -8.49
N PRO A 144 -15.66 -0.46 -7.67
CA PRO A 144 -14.69 -1.55 -7.76
C PRO A 144 -14.81 -2.27 -9.12
N VAL A 145 -16.04 -2.56 -9.53
CA VAL A 145 -16.35 -3.26 -10.79
C VAL A 145 -15.78 -2.54 -12.01
N VAL A 146 -15.97 -1.23 -12.10
CA VAL A 146 -15.46 -0.42 -13.21
C VAL A 146 -13.94 -0.38 -13.22
N VAL A 147 -13.30 -0.31 -12.05
CA VAL A 147 -11.84 -0.33 -11.96
C VAL A 147 -11.27 -1.68 -12.36
N ALA A 148 -11.83 -2.77 -11.86
CA ALA A 148 -11.42 -4.13 -12.23
C ALA A 148 -11.58 -4.39 -13.74
N ALA A 149 -12.59 -3.80 -14.39
CA ALA A 149 -12.78 -3.93 -15.83
C ALA A 149 -11.73 -3.17 -16.68
N MET A 150 -11.06 -2.17 -16.11
CA MET A 150 -10.17 -1.24 -16.81
C MET A 150 -8.71 -1.33 -16.38
N SER A 151 -8.43 -2.03 -15.28
CA SER A 151 -7.10 -2.19 -14.69
C SER A 151 -6.72 -3.68 -14.63
N PRO A 152 -5.47 -4.04 -14.96
CA PRO A 152 -4.99 -5.41 -14.80
C PRO A 152 -4.59 -5.75 -13.33
N LEU A 153 -4.72 -4.80 -12.40
CA LEU A 153 -4.29 -4.97 -11.01
C LEU A 153 -5.32 -5.75 -10.19
N SER A 154 -4.88 -6.31 -9.06
CA SER A 154 -5.79 -6.90 -8.09
C SER A 154 -6.68 -5.82 -7.48
N ASP A 155 -8.00 -5.99 -7.57
CA ASP A 155 -8.99 -5.07 -7.04
C ASP A 155 -9.73 -5.66 -5.84
N ILE A 156 -9.88 -4.86 -4.78
CA ILE A 156 -10.55 -5.22 -3.53
C ILE A 156 -11.73 -4.27 -3.32
N GLY A 157 -12.94 -4.79 -3.41
CA GLY A 157 -14.17 -4.04 -3.16
C GLY A 157 -14.56 -4.04 -1.67
N VAL A 158 -14.83 -2.85 -1.14
CA VAL A 158 -15.38 -2.64 0.21
C VAL A 158 -16.82 -2.12 0.08
N PRO A 159 -17.85 -2.96 0.28
CA PRO A 159 -19.23 -2.52 0.21
C PRO A 159 -19.56 -1.64 1.40
N ALA A 160 -19.96 -0.39 1.17
CA ALA A 160 -20.37 0.51 2.23
C ALA A 160 -21.76 0.16 2.77
N LYS A 161 -21.97 0.40 4.06
CA LYS A 161 -23.30 0.25 4.69
C LYS A 161 -24.18 1.44 4.32
N GLY A 162 -25.06 1.25 3.34
CA GLY A 162 -26.11 2.21 2.99
C GLY A 162 -27.22 2.30 4.05
N ARG A 163 -28.07 3.33 3.95
CA ARG A 163 -29.17 3.58 4.91
C ARG A 163 -30.33 2.58 4.78
N CYS A 164 -30.72 2.26 3.55
CA CYS A 164 -31.96 1.52 3.29
C CYS A 164 -31.79 0.01 3.42
N LEU A 165 -30.71 -0.53 2.83
CA LEU A 165 -30.50 -1.99 2.72
C LEU A 165 -29.28 -2.47 3.50
N ASN A 166 -28.76 -1.65 4.43
CA ASN A 166 -27.60 -1.99 5.26
C ASN A 166 -26.37 -2.48 4.46
N GLY A 167 -26.21 -2.04 3.20
CA GLY A 167 -25.09 -2.42 2.34
C GLY A 167 -25.27 -3.75 1.60
N VAL A 168 -26.43 -4.40 1.68
CA VAL A 168 -26.76 -5.59 0.86
C VAL A 168 -26.81 -5.23 -0.62
N ASP A 169 -27.33 -4.04 -0.94
CA ASP A 169 -27.25 -3.41 -2.25
C ASP A 169 -25.81 -3.22 -2.72
N SER A 170 -24.97 -2.61 -1.87
CA SER A 170 -23.54 -2.42 -2.17
C SER A 170 -22.84 -3.76 -2.38
N LEU A 171 -23.13 -4.76 -1.54
CA LEU A 171 -22.51 -6.07 -1.61
C LEU A 171 -22.85 -6.77 -2.92
N TYR A 172 -24.13 -6.89 -3.28
CA TYR A 172 -24.52 -7.56 -4.52
C TYR A 172 -24.07 -6.81 -5.77
N SER A 173 -23.98 -5.47 -5.72
CA SER A 173 -23.46 -4.65 -6.81
C SER A 173 -21.98 -4.94 -7.12
N ILE A 174 -21.20 -5.34 -6.12
CA ILE A 174 -19.76 -5.64 -6.27
C ILE A 174 -19.54 -7.14 -6.49
N PHE A 175 -20.25 -7.99 -5.74
CA PHE A 175 -20.03 -9.43 -5.68
C PHE A 175 -20.56 -10.18 -6.91
N GLN A 176 -21.73 -9.80 -7.43
CA GLN A 176 -22.38 -10.52 -8.55
C GLN A 176 -21.89 -10.00 -9.91
N ILE A 177 -20.59 -10.03 -10.12
CA ILE A 177 -19.96 -9.58 -11.36
C ILE A 177 -19.88 -10.72 -12.40
N SER A 178 -20.00 -10.36 -13.68
CA SER A 178 -19.88 -11.31 -14.80
C SER A 178 -18.54 -12.05 -14.78
N CYS A 179 -18.52 -13.31 -15.25
CA CYS A 179 -17.41 -14.27 -15.10
C CYS A 179 -16.01 -13.87 -15.61
N VAL A 180 -15.82 -12.69 -16.19
CA VAL A 180 -14.56 -12.26 -16.85
C VAL A 180 -13.77 -11.24 -16.03
N VAL A 181 -14.41 -10.54 -15.09
CA VAL A 181 -13.79 -9.44 -14.33
C VAL A 181 -13.87 -9.77 -12.84
N PRO A 182 -12.81 -10.30 -12.21
CA PRO A 182 -12.85 -10.68 -10.80
C PRO A 182 -12.64 -9.47 -9.88
N VAL A 183 -13.40 -9.42 -8.78
CA VAL A 183 -13.21 -8.48 -7.68
C VAL A 183 -13.15 -9.25 -6.37
N ALA A 184 -12.14 -9.01 -5.54
CA ALA A 184 -12.10 -9.57 -4.20
C ALA A 184 -12.98 -8.74 -3.27
N VAL A 185 -14.03 -9.33 -2.69
CA VAL A 185 -14.99 -8.58 -1.86
C VAL A 185 -14.77 -8.88 -0.38
N VAL A 186 -14.63 -7.83 0.44
CA VAL A 186 -14.60 -7.96 1.90
C VAL A 186 -15.98 -7.73 2.52
N ALA A 187 -16.10 -7.96 3.83
CA ALA A 187 -17.36 -7.76 4.54
C ALA A 187 -17.89 -6.32 4.42
N ILE A 188 -19.21 -6.18 4.48
CA ILE A 188 -19.89 -4.88 4.46
C ILE A 188 -19.32 -3.98 5.56
N ASN A 189 -18.97 -2.76 5.17
CA ASN A 189 -18.46 -1.70 6.04
C ASN A 189 -17.19 -2.10 6.80
N ASN A 190 -16.36 -2.96 6.20
CA ASN A 190 -15.15 -3.49 6.81
C ASN A 190 -13.88 -3.22 5.96
N PRO A 191 -13.47 -1.95 5.82
CA PRO A 191 -12.18 -1.61 5.25
C PRO A 191 -11.00 -2.19 6.05
N ASP A 192 -11.21 -2.51 7.34
CA ASP A 192 -10.18 -3.12 8.19
C ASP A 192 -9.66 -4.44 7.63
N ASN A 193 -10.51 -5.20 6.95
CA ASN A 193 -10.13 -6.46 6.31
C ASN A 193 -9.54 -6.28 4.91
N ALA A 194 -9.80 -5.14 4.26
CA ALA A 194 -9.24 -4.86 2.93
C ALA A 194 -7.74 -4.61 3.00
N ALA A 195 -7.27 -3.90 4.03
CA ALA A 195 -5.85 -3.61 4.22
C ALA A 195 -4.97 -4.86 4.40
N PRO A 196 -5.25 -5.79 5.34
CA PRO A 196 -4.53 -7.06 5.47
C PRO A 196 -4.64 -7.95 4.23
N LEU A 197 -5.77 -7.92 3.52
CA LEU A 197 -5.91 -8.65 2.26
C LEU A 197 -4.95 -8.10 1.19
N ALA A 198 -4.88 -6.78 1.03
CA ALA A 198 -3.91 -6.14 0.15
C ALA A 198 -2.46 -6.47 0.55
N THR A 199 -2.14 -6.40 1.85
CA THR A 199 -0.80 -6.76 2.36
C THR A 199 -0.46 -8.22 2.10
N ARG A 200 -1.42 -9.15 2.17
CA ARG A 200 -1.20 -10.57 1.83
C ARG A 200 -0.91 -10.76 0.33
N ILE A 201 -1.63 -10.05 -0.55
CA ILE A 201 -1.36 -10.07 -1.99
C ILE A 201 0.05 -9.53 -2.27
N LEU A 202 0.46 -8.47 -1.59
CA LEU A 202 1.84 -7.98 -1.70
C LEU A 202 2.86 -8.99 -1.14
N GLY A 203 2.53 -9.61 0.01
CA GLY A 203 3.39 -10.55 0.72
C GLY A 203 3.71 -11.83 -0.05
N SER A 204 2.90 -12.22 -1.04
CA SER A 204 3.23 -13.36 -1.91
C SER A 204 4.41 -13.09 -2.85
N PHE A 205 4.82 -11.83 -3.03
CA PHE A 205 5.93 -11.43 -3.89
C PHE A 205 7.00 -10.60 -3.17
N ILE A 206 6.65 -9.95 -2.05
CA ILE A 206 7.52 -9.03 -1.31
C ILE A 206 7.71 -9.56 0.12
N PRO A 207 8.89 -10.14 0.46
CA PRO A 207 9.14 -10.75 1.77
C PRO A 207 8.88 -9.83 2.96
N THR A 208 9.20 -8.54 2.85
CA THR A 208 8.98 -7.56 3.92
C THR A 208 7.51 -7.49 4.35
N TYR A 209 6.57 -7.63 3.41
CA TYR A 209 5.13 -7.60 3.73
C TYR A 209 4.62 -8.95 4.24
N LEU A 210 5.26 -10.05 3.85
CA LEU A 210 5.01 -11.36 4.45
C LEU A 210 5.40 -11.39 5.92
N ASP A 211 6.58 -10.86 6.26
CA ASP A 211 7.05 -10.75 7.64
C ASP A 211 6.15 -9.82 8.45
N ALA A 212 5.78 -8.66 7.90
CA ALA A 212 4.86 -7.72 8.54
C ALA A 212 3.51 -8.39 8.85
N MET A 213 2.97 -9.18 7.92
CA MET A 213 1.71 -9.90 8.12
C MET A 213 1.85 -11.03 9.15
N THR A 214 2.98 -11.75 9.14
CA THR A 214 3.29 -12.80 10.13
C THR A 214 3.30 -12.22 11.55
N ASN A 215 4.05 -11.13 11.75
CA ASN A 215 4.10 -10.40 13.03
C ASN A 215 2.73 -9.90 13.46
N HIS A 216 1.96 -9.33 12.51
CA HIS A 216 0.59 -8.87 12.79
C HIS A 216 -0.32 -10.00 13.28
N MET A 217 -0.23 -11.20 12.69
CA MET A 217 -1.00 -12.38 13.11
C MET A 217 -0.59 -12.88 14.50
N GLU A 218 0.71 -12.89 14.80
CA GLU A 218 1.20 -13.24 16.13
C GLU A 218 0.68 -12.27 17.21
N ASP A 219 0.73 -10.97 16.93
CA ASP A 219 0.28 -9.93 17.86
C ASP A 219 -1.21 -10.03 18.16
N MET A 220 -2.03 -10.32 17.14
CA MET A 220 -3.45 -10.62 17.33
C MET A 220 -3.64 -11.85 18.25
N GLY A 221 -2.88 -12.91 18.03
CA GLY A 221 -2.92 -14.12 18.86
C GLY A 221 -2.51 -13.87 20.31
N LYS A 222 -1.46 -13.07 20.54
CA LYS A 222 -1.00 -12.65 21.89
C LYS A 222 -2.09 -11.82 22.58
N GLY A 223 -2.71 -10.88 21.88
CA GLY A 223 -3.77 -10.02 22.42
C GLY A 223 -4.99 -10.79 22.94
N VAL A 224 -5.41 -11.87 22.25
CA VAL A 224 -6.52 -12.73 22.69
C VAL A 224 -6.17 -13.50 23.95
N LYS A 225 -4.99 -14.14 23.99
CA LYS A 225 -4.52 -14.93 25.14
C LYS A 225 -4.38 -14.08 26.41
N ILE A 226 -3.90 -12.84 26.27
CA ILE A 226 -3.71 -11.91 27.40
C ILE A 226 -5.05 -11.43 27.96
N LYS A 227 -6.05 -11.13 27.11
CA LYS A 227 -7.37 -10.64 27.56
C LYS A 227 -8.11 -11.66 28.43
N ILE A 228 -8.15 -12.92 28.01
CA ILE A 228 -8.85 -13.98 28.76
C ILE A 228 -8.12 -14.27 30.09
N LYS A 229 -6.79 -14.32 30.10
CA LYS A 229 -6.01 -14.56 31.32
C LYS A 229 -6.17 -13.44 32.37
N LYS A 230 -6.30 -12.18 31.94
CA LYS A 230 -6.39 -11.03 32.85
C LYS A 230 -7.79 -10.79 33.42
N GLN A 231 -8.85 -11.00 32.63
CA GLN A 231 -10.22 -10.70 33.05
C GLN A 231 -10.97 -11.94 33.53
N GLY A 232 -10.54 -13.16 33.17
CA GLY A 232 -11.35 -14.35 33.39
C GLY A 232 -12.68 -14.30 32.61
N TRP A 233 -13.31 -15.46 32.39
CA TRP A 233 -14.56 -15.50 31.63
C TRP A 233 -15.75 -14.88 32.39
N LYS A 234 -15.67 -14.82 33.72
CA LYS A 234 -16.74 -14.31 34.60
C LYS A 234 -16.79 -12.78 34.70
N GLU A 235 -15.66 -12.08 34.54
CA GLU A 235 -15.65 -10.60 34.52
C GLU A 235 -15.79 -10.03 33.10
N TYR A 236 -15.89 -10.89 32.08
CA TYR A 236 -16.16 -10.47 30.71
C TYR A 236 -17.59 -9.91 30.65
N SER A 237 -17.71 -8.59 30.82
CA SER A 237 -19.01 -7.98 31.10
C SER A 237 -19.99 -8.13 29.93
N ILE A 238 -21.25 -8.43 30.27
CA ILE A 238 -22.39 -8.45 29.34
C ILE A 238 -22.62 -7.06 28.70
N THR A 239 -22.02 -6.00 29.27
CA THR A 239 -22.14 -4.60 28.84
C THR A 239 -21.73 -4.36 27.39
N LYS A 240 -20.94 -5.24 26.77
CA LYS A 240 -20.54 -5.08 25.37
C LYS A 240 -21.72 -5.20 24.38
N TRP A 241 -22.79 -5.89 24.76
CA TRP A 241 -24.01 -6.03 23.93
C TRP A 241 -25.01 -4.89 24.13
N LEU A 242 -25.04 -4.26 25.31
CA LEU A 242 -26.01 -3.18 25.62
C LEU A 242 -25.74 -1.88 24.87
N VAL A 243 -24.50 -1.61 24.45
CA VAL A 243 -24.14 -0.39 23.73
C VAL A 243 -24.55 -0.43 22.24
N THR A 244 -24.84 -1.62 21.69
CA THR A 244 -25.23 -1.77 20.27
C THR A 244 -26.75 -1.66 20.05
N LEU A 245 -27.57 -1.73 21.11
CA LEU A 245 -29.04 -1.63 21.03
C LEU A 245 -29.59 -0.20 21.18
N ILE A 246 -28.75 0.79 21.51
CA ILE A 246 -29.17 2.18 21.81
C ILE A 246 -28.51 3.21 20.86
N ARG A 247 -27.99 2.78 19.70
CA ARG A 247 -27.50 3.68 18.64
C ARG A 247 -28.00 3.22 17.28
#